data_AF-A0A9D1MH38-F1
#
_entry.id   AF-A0A9D1MH38-F1
#
_cell.length_a   1.000
_cell.length_b   1.000
_cell.length_c   1.000
_cell.angle_alpha   90.00
_cell.angle_beta   90.00
_cell.angle_gamma   90.00
#
_symmetry.space_group_name_H-M   'P 1'
#
loop_
_entity.id
_entity.type
_entity.pdbx_description
1 polymer ?
#
loop_
_entity_poly.entity_id
_entity_poly.type
_entity_poly.pdbx_seq_one_letter_code
_entity_poly.pdbx_strand_id
1 'polypeptide(L)'
;MAQAPLATNKMFTAKWTERDEAVLVDLLKRKIHEIKWEIHESDSPYTRAKLRKTRAEYKKLLDKVERGDYDANILAAELKTHSEYNTVQRQKREKALGRYADAYAGIDFDFESYFSKTRYFGAACPLVMLILTVLLLVALFLSSFLSADMINSVNDTFYYSTGMRLSLTSIAYIRLGPNEMDFEVPNDGNWPSGTYYDSSQATPQGQQWRDPVEQTYPDTVWLYADLKMSSIDITVYDVIKALFRTPMMSENRIDVIENLDEMQGPSWYYVRFIRDRADDIVIERDENGDLNGLNIVRHIATYGTIVFLVLTIVLSAIELIMNIGRLFSYTSRRLHALPIFILLCILLTAFCPAFIELDSLTAEGVQTAFTNYFSTNWDYFITAELVDASGAAVATPALTCINLLFPILAVIPFVVALMPLVFRNRPAQTVTFVPKGNKPHTYAGHSTPTKAGQPGDKHALSKNKGGKVAMAGSRSPQTSRLPKR
;
A
#
# COMPACT_ATOMS: atom_id res chain seq x y z
N MET A 1 57.93 13.90 28.52
CA MET A 1 58.79 14.98 27.98
C MET A 1 57.90 16.13 27.56
N ALA A 2 57.92 17.24 28.31
CA ALA A 2 57.11 18.43 28.06
C ALA A 2 57.66 19.21 26.86
N GLN A 3 56.80 19.59 25.91
CA GLN A 3 57.15 20.52 24.83
C GLN A 3 57.44 21.90 25.42
N ALA A 4 58.63 22.42 25.16
CA ALA A 4 58.96 23.81 25.50
C ALA A 4 58.02 24.77 24.73
N PRO A 5 57.51 25.84 25.37
CA PRO A 5 56.64 26.81 24.72
C PRO A 5 57.35 27.51 23.55
N LEU A 6 56.62 27.73 22.44
CA LEU A 6 57.07 28.38 21.19
C LEU A 6 57.60 29.83 21.33
N ALA A 7 57.80 30.32 22.55
CA ALA A 7 58.19 31.71 22.83
C ALA A 7 59.68 32.02 22.54
N THR A 8 60.53 31.01 22.29
CA THR A 8 61.98 31.22 22.12
C THR A 8 62.46 31.26 20.65
N ASN A 9 61.54 31.37 19.68
CA ASN A 9 61.96 31.59 18.28
C ASN A 9 62.41 33.04 18.09
N LYS A 10 63.66 33.23 17.68
CA LYS A 10 64.36 34.50 17.35
C LYS A 10 63.61 35.46 16.39
N MET A 11 62.47 35.08 15.83
CA MET A 11 61.64 35.94 14.97
C MET A 11 60.99 37.12 15.71
N PHE A 12 60.83 37.06 17.03
CA PHE A 12 60.08 38.06 17.79
C PHE A 12 60.93 39.11 18.53
N THR A 13 62.25 39.09 18.36
CA THR A 13 63.17 40.09 18.94
C THR A 13 63.99 40.85 17.88
N ALA A 14 63.71 40.63 16.60
CA ALA A 14 64.40 41.31 15.51
C ALA A 14 63.85 42.74 15.37
N LYS A 15 64.73 43.74 15.46
CA LYS A 15 64.39 45.13 15.10
C LYS A 15 64.00 45.13 13.63
N TRP A 16 62.77 45.54 13.33
CA TRP A 16 62.30 45.74 11.95
C TRP A 16 63.22 46.73 11.24
N THR A 17 63.70 46.35 10.05
CA THR A 17 64.51 47.24 9.22
C THR A 17 63.62 47.95 8.20
N GLU A 18 64.02 49.14 7.73
CA GLU A 18 63.31 49.87 6.66
C GLU A 18 63.07 49.01 5.41
N ARG A 19 63.97 48.05 5.17
CA ARG A 19 63.84 47.07 4.08
C ARG A 19 62.67 46.10 4.29
N ASP A 20 62.41 45.69 5.53
CA ASP A 20 61.28 44.83 5.88
C ASP A 20 59.95 45.59 5.80
N GLU A 21 59.96 46.89 6.13
CA GLU A 21 58.80 47.78 5.96
C GLU A 21 58.42 47.94 4.48
N ALA A 22 59.41 48.18 3.62
CA ALA A 22 59.20 48.27 2.18
C ALA A 22 58.62 46.96 1.60
N VAL A 23 59.12 45.81 2.06
CA VAL A 23 58.58 44.49 1.68
C VAL A 23 57.15 44.31 2.18
N LEU A 24 56.82 44.75 3.39
CA LEU A 24 55.45 44.68 3.92
C LEU A 24 54.49 45.53 3.09
N VAL A 25 54.89 46.75 2.72
CA VAL A 25 54.10 47.66 1.86
C VAL A 25 53.80 47.01 0.52
N ASP A 26 54.80 46.41 -0.13
CA ASP A 26 54.63 45.72 -1.41
C ASP A 26 53.71 44.50 -1.29
N LEU A 27 53.87 43.71 -0.22
CA LEU A 27 53.01 42.56 0.05
C LEU A 27 51.55 42.97 0.30
N LEU A 28 51.33 44.04 1.07
CA LEU A 28 49.98 44.57 1.33
C LEU A 28 49.33 45.10 0.06
N LYS A 29 50.06 45.87 -0.77
CA LYS A 29 49.57 46.36 -2.07
C LYS A 29 49.18 45.20 -2.99
N ARG A 30 50.01 44.16 -3.07
CA ARG A 30 49.72 42.95 -3.85
C ARG A 30 48.48 42.23 -3.32
N LYS A 31 48.36 42.04 -2.01
CA LYS A 31 47.21 41.36 -1.40
C LYS A 31 45.90 42.12 -1.57
N ILE A 32 45.92 43.45 -1.47
CA ILE A 32 44.76 44.32 -1.73
C ILE A 32 44.31 44.20 -3.20
N HIS A 33 45.26 44.03 -4.12
CA HIS A 33 44.98 43.83 -5.54
C HIS A 33 44.39 42.45 -5.81
N GLU A 34 44.95 41.38 -5.23
CA GLU A 34 44.42 40.01 -5.35
C GLU A 34 42.98 39.93 -4.83
N ILE A 35 42.70 40.47 -3.65
CA ILE A 35 41.33 40.45 -3.07
C ILE A 35 40.35 41.26 -3.94
N LYS A 36 40.82 42.31 -4.62
CA LYS A 36 39.98 43.06 -5.58
C LYS A 36 39.49 42.15 -6.72
N TRP A 37 40.37 41.29 -7.24
CA TRP A 37 40.02 40.30 -8.25
C TRP A 37 39.10 39.21 -7.70
N GLU A 38 39.39 38.67 -6.51
CA GLU A 38 38.53 37.67 -5.85
C GLU A 38 37.10 38.18 -5.58
N ILE A 39 36.92 39.47 -5.27
CA ILE A 39 35.58 40.08 -5.14
C ILE A 39 34.83 40.06 -6.47
N HIS A 40 35.54 40.31 -7.58
CA HIS A 40 34.93 40.36 -8.90
C HIS A 40 34.48 38.96 -9.35
N GLU A 41 35.34 37.96 -9.15
CA GLU A 41 35.12 36.57 -9.54
C GLU A 41 34.14 35.80 -8.62
N SER A 42 33.98 36.24 -7.37
CA SER A 42 33.07 35.58 -6.42
C SER A 42 31.60 35.77 -6.81
N ASP A 43 30.85 34.68 -7.01
CA ASP A 43 29.41 34.74 -7.35
C ASP A 43 28.49 35.07 -6.17
N SER A 44 28.88 34.71 -4.94
CA SER A 44 28.00 34.90 -3.76
C SER A 44 28.06 36.34 -3.19
N PRO A 45 26.92 36.95 -2.85
CA PRO A 45 26.87 38.28 -2.25
C PRO A 45 27.49 38.31 -0.83
N TYR A 46 27.42 37.20 -0.09
CA TYR A 46 27.96 37.11 1.27
C TYR A 46 29.50 37.05 1.27
N THR A 47 30.08 36.26 0.37
CA THR A 47 31.54 36.19 0.19
C THR A 47 32.10 37.50 -0.34
N ARG A 48 31.40 38.15 -1.29
CA ARG A 48 31.75 39.52 -1.73
C ARG A 48 31.76 40.53 -0.58
N ALA A 49 30.75 40.52 0.30
CA ALA A 49 30.70 41.41 1.45
C ALA A 49 31.87 41.18 2.43
N LYS A 50 32.18 39.91 2.73
CA LYS A 50 33.33 39.54 3.57
C LYS A 50 34.66 39.98 2.96
N LEU A 51 34.87 39.72 1.67
CA LEU A 51 36.09 40.09 0.95
C LEU A 51 36.26 41.61 0.83
N ARG A 52 35.17 42.36 0.68
CA ARG A 52 35.20 43.84 0.72
C ARG A 52 35.64 44.36 2.08
N LYS A 53 35.18 43.74 3.17
CA LYS A 53 35.58 44.10 4.53
C LYS A 53 37.07 43.82 4.77
N THR A 54 37.56 42.63 4.43
CA THR A 54 38.99 42.29 4.57
C THR A 54 39.87 43.18 3.69
N ARG A 55 39.43 43.54 2.48
CA ARG A 55 40.15 44.50 1.64
C ARG A 55 40.25 45.89 2.28
N ALA A 56 39.19 46.36 2.95
CA ALA A 56 39.19 47.63 3.66
C ALA A 56 40.13 47.59 4.89
N GLU A 57 40.21 46.47 5.59
CA GLU A 57 41.12 46.25 6.71
C GLU A 57 42.59 46.30 6.25
N TYR A 58 42.94 45.62 5.15
CA TYR A 58 44.30 45.69 4.59
C TYR A 58 44.67 47.08 4.08
N LYS A 59 43.72 47.83 3.51
CA LYS A 59 43.95 49.24 3.13
C LYS A 59 44.26 50.12 4.34
N LYS A 60 43.51 49.96 5.44
CA LYS A 60 43.78 50.69 6.68
C LYS A 60 45.15 50.34 7.26
N LEU A 61 45.56 49.07 7.18
CA LEU A 61 46.90 48.64 7.59
C LEU A 61 47.98 49.23 6.70
N LEU A 62 47.79 49.22 5.38
CA LEU A 62 48.72 49.87 4.44
C LEU A 62 48.87 51.36 4.76
N ASP A 63 47.76 52.08 4.97
CA ASP A 63 47.83 53.52 5.28
C ASP A 63 48.50 53.79 6.63
N LYS A 64 48.41 52.87 7.62
CA LYS A 64 49.12 52.99 8.91
C LYS A 64 50.63 52.77 8.74
N VAL A 65 51.02 51.78 7.94
CA VAL A 65 52.42 51.48 7.64
C VAL A 65 53.05 52.61 6.83
N GLU A 66 52.37 53.13 5.80
CA GLU A 66 52.86 54.25 4.97
C GLU A 66 52.95 55.58 5.75
N ARG A 67 52.14 55.76 6.81
CA ARG A 67 52.20 56.94 7.70
C ARG A 67 53.25 56.82 8.80
N GLY A 68 53.84 55.64 9.01
CA GLY A 68 54.72 55.39 10.15
C GLY A 68 54.01 55.36 11.52
N ASP A 69 52.68 55.49 11.54
CA ASP A 69 51.84 55.44 12.75
C ASP A 69 51.53 53.98 13.16
N TYR A 70 52.58 53.18 13.28
CA TYR A 70 52.47 51.81 13.73
C TYR A 70 53.62 51.48 14.68
N ASP A 71 53.28 51.03 15.88
CA ASP A 71 54.27 50.48 16.80
C ASP A 71 54.41 49.00 16.46
N ALA A 72 55.60 48.57 16.02
CA ALA A 72 55.88 47.19 15.65
C ALA A 72 55.55 46.21 16.79
N ASN A 73 55.64 46.67 18.04
CA ASN A 73 55.22 45.89 19.21
C ASN A 73 53.70 45.83 19.36
N ILE A 74 52.98 46.89 19.00
CA ILE A 74 51.51 46.91 18.97
C ILE A 74 50.98 46.03 17.82
N LEU A 75 51.65 45.98 16.67
CA LEU A 75 51.25 45.10 15.57
C LEU A 75 51.48 43.61 15.90
N ALA A 76 52.57 43.29 16.61
CA ALA A 76 52.80 41.95 17.15
C ALA A 76 51.79 41.59 18.26
N ALA A 77 51.45 42.55 19.13
CA ALA A 77 50.44 42.38 20.16
C ALA A 77 49.01 42.29 19.57
N GLU A 78 48.68 43.07 18.55
CA GLU A 78 47.45 42.98 17.77
C GLU A 78 47.38 41.66 17.02
N LEU A 79 48.46 41.16 16.42
CA LEU A 79 48.49 39.82 15.81
C LEU A 79 48.32 38.71 16.84
N LYS A 80 48.93 38.85 18.03
CA LYS A 80 48.78 37.89 19.12
C LYS A 80 47.35 37.89 19.65
N THR A 81 46.81 39.06 19.99
CA THR A 81 45.42 39.23 20.44
C THR A 81 44.41 38.87 19.36
N HIS A 82 44.71 39.05 18.08
CA HIS A 82 43.83 38.63 16.97
C HIS A 82 43.91 37.12 16.75
N SER A 83 45.05 36.47 17.02
CA SER A 83 45.17 35.00 17.04
C SER A 83 44.44 34.39 18.24
N GLU A 84 44.54 35.03 19.42
CA GLU A 84 43.82 34.66 20.64
C GLU A 84 42.31 34.91 20.49
N TYR A 85 41.91 36.02 19.89
CA TYR A 85 40.52 36.33 19.57
C TYR A 85 39.94 35.36 18.53
N ASN A 86 40.71 34.99 17.49
CA ASN A 86 40.30 34.00 16.51
C ASN A 86 40.21 32.59 17.10
N THR A 87 41.09 32.22 18.03
CA THR A 87 41.02 30.94 18.73
C THR A 87 39.85 30.91 19.71
N VAL A 88 39.56 32.00 20.42
CA VAL A 88 38.37 32.13 21.29
C VAL A 88 37.08 32.16 20.46
N GLN A 89 37.04 32.85 19.32
CA GLN A 89 35.91 32.82 18.38
C GLN A 89 35.72 31.43 17.77
N ARG A 90 36.82 30.74 17.45
CA ARG A 90 36.78 29.35 16.99
C ARG A 90 36.30 28.41 18.08
N GLN A 91 36.72 28.56 19.33
CA GLN A 91 36.22 27.80 20.47
C GLN A 91 34.75 28.12 20.79
N LYS A 92 34.32 29.38 20.66
CA LYS A 92 32.91 29.77 20.79
C LYS A 92 32.07 29.20 19.63
N ARG A 93 32.60 29.19 18.40
CA ARG A 93 31.96 28.51 17.26
C ARG A 93 31.95 27.00 17.45
N GLU A 94 33.02 26.37 17.94
CA GLU A 94 33.07 24.94 18.25
C GLU A 94 32.13 24.59 19.40
N LYS A 95 31.94 25.46 20.41
CA LYS A 95 30.92 25.28 21.48
C LYS A 95 29.49 25.56 21.01
N ALA A 96 29.27 26.54 20.13
CA ALA A 96 27.96 26.82 19.55
C ALA A 96 27.56 25.75 18.52
N LEU A 97 28.47 25.38 17.62
CA LEU A 97 28.37 24.20 16.76
C LEU A 97 28.30 22.93 17.59
N GLY A 98 28.91 22.87 18.77
CA GLY A 98 28.76 21.76 19.72
C GLY A 98 27.35 21.70 20.30
N ARG A 99 26.71 22.82 20.63
CA ARG A 99 25.29 22.83 21.03
C ARG A 99 24.33 22.46 19.89
N TYR A 100 24.63 22.89 18.66
CA TYR A 100 23.85 22.45 17.49
C TYR A 100 24.18 21.01 17.12
N ALA A 101 25.44 20.57 17.19
CA ALA A 101 25.86 19.20 16.95
C ALA A 101 25.37 18.28 18.06
N ASP A 102 25.21 18.70 19.31
CA ASP A 102 24.57 17.93 20.39
C ASP A 102 23.06 17.92 20.22
N ALA A 103 22.45 19.00 19.71
CA ALA A 103 21.04 18.99 19.31
C ALA A 103 20.79 18.09 18.07
N TYR A 104 21.75 17.98 17.15
CA TYR A 104 21.74 17.10 15.97
C TYR A 104 22.44 15.74 16.20
N ALA A 105 23.03 15.48 17.37
CA ALA A 105 23.58 14.20 17.78
C ALA A 105 22.69 13.52 18.82
N GLY A 106 21.86 14.30 19.53
CA GLY A 106 20.70 13.79 20.28
C GLY A 106 19.47 13.61 19.39
N ILE A 107 19.37 14.36 18.29
CA ILE A 107 18.49 13.99 17.18
C ILE A 107 19.36 13.17 16.24
N ASP A 108 19.45 11.89 16.53
CA ASP A 108 19.76 10.89 15.51
C ASP A 108 18.74 11.14 14.39
N PHE A 109 19.11 11.93 13.37
CA PHE A 109 18.51 11.77 12.05
C PHE A 109 19.07 10.45 11.56
N ASP A 110 18.46 9.43 12.13
CA ASP A 110 18.66 8.04 11.94
C ASP A 110 18.18 7.81 10.52
N PHE A 111 18.87 8.32 9.49
CA PHE A 111 18.58 7.94 8.12
C PHE A 111 18.76 6.44 7.99
N GLU A 112 19.68 5.89 8.79
CA GLU A 112 19.80 4.46 8.99
C GLU A 112 18.55 3.88 9.65
N SER A 113 17.92 4.33 10.75
CA SER A 113 16.64 3.71 11.20
C SER A 113 15.38 4.21 10.49
N TYR A 114 15.37 5.37 9.88
CA TYR A 114 14.27 5.88 9.06
C TYR A 114 14.20 5.10 7.74
N PHE A 115 15.35 4.66 7.19
CA PHE A 115 15.41 3.77 6.00
C PHE A 115 15.75 2.29 6.29
N SER A 116 16.28 1.94 7.46
CA SER A 116 16.52 0.53 7.88
C SER A 116 15.35 -0.05 8.68
N LYS A 117 14.47 0.78 9.27
CA LYS A 117 13.18 0.27 9.77
C LYS A 117 12.21 -0.03 8.63
N THR A 118 12.36 0.62 7.48
CA THR A 118 11.70 0.14 6.25
C THR A 118 12.46 -1.06 5.74
N ARG A 119 12.17 -2.22 6.31
CA ARG A 119 12.51 -3.52 5.71
C ARG A 119 11.97 -3.52 4.29
N TYR A 120 12.82 -3.24 3.32
CA TYR A 120 12.43 -3.17 1.92
C TYR A 120 12.01 -4.56 1.47
N PHE A 121 10.72 -4.73 1.26
CA PHE A 121 10.29 -5.61 0.19
C PHE A 121 10.77 -4.97 -1.11
N GLY A 122 11.40 -5.75 -1.99
CA GLY A 122 11.35 -5.38 -3.39
C GLY A 122 9.88 -5.23 -3.80
N ALA A 123 9.59 -4.40 -4.81
CA ALA A 123 8.23 -4.14 -5.29
C ALA A 123 7.40 -5.42 -5.60
N ALA A 124 8.05 -6.58 -5.69
CA ALA A 124 7.43 -7.89 -5.87
C ALA A 124 6.34 -8.25 -4.84
N CYS A 125 6.56 -8.12 -3.52
CA CYS A 125 5.53 -8.53 -2.54
C CYS A 125 4.23 -7.70 -2.66
N PRO A 126 4.27 -6.35 -2.61
CA PRO A 126 3.05 -5.56 -2.79
C PRO A 126 2.44 -5.74 -4.19
N LEU A 127 3.25 -6.02 -5.23
CA LEU A 127 2.74 -6.34 -6.57
C LEU A 127 1.94 -7.64 -6.58
N VAL A 128 2.44 -8.73 -5.98
CA VAL A 128 1.70 -9.99 -5.93
C VAL A 128 0.45 -9.86 -5.05
N MET A 129 0.55 -9.17 -3.91
CA MET A 129 -0.62 -8.87 -3.08
C MET A 129 -1.68 -8.07 -3.85
N LEU A 130 -1.26 -7.06 -4.64
CA LEU A 130 -2.13 -6.29 -5.51
C LEU A 130 -2.83 -7.20 -6.54
N ILE A 131 -2.07 -8.03 -7.26
CA ILE A 131 -2.62 -8.98 -8.24
C ILE A 131 -3.66 -9.89 -7.59
N LEU A 132 -3.35 -10.46 -6.43
CA LEU A 132 -4.28 -11.31 -5.69
C LEU A 132 -5.55 -10.57 -5.26
N THR A 133 -5.43 -9.34 -4.75
CA THR A 133 -6.61 -8.54 -4.39
C THR A 133 -7.47 -8.16 -5.60
N VAL A 134 -6.86 -7.89 -6.75
CA VAL A 134 -7.58 -7.66 -8.01
C VAL A 134 -8.30 -8.94 -8.44
N LEU A 135 -7.63 -10.09 -8.39
CA LEU A 135 -8.26 -11.38 -8.71
C LEU A 135 -9.45 -11.69 -7.79
N LEU A 136 -9.35 -11.38 -6.49
CA LEU A 136 -10.48 -11.54 -5.56
C LEU A 136 -11.68 -10.66 -5.97
N LEU A 137 -11.44 -9.38 -6.27
CA LEU A 137 -12.52 -8.47 -6.71
C LEU A 137 -13.13 -8.90 -8.05
N VAL A 138 -12.30 -9.32 -9.02
CA VAL A 138 -12.78 -9.84 -10.30
C VAL A 138 -13.61 -11.11 -10.10
N ALA A 139 -13.21 -12.01 -9.18
CA ALA A 139 -13.97 -13.21 -8.87
C ALA A 139 -15.31 -12.90 -8.19
N LEU A 140 -15.36 -11.93 -7.26
CA LEU A 140 -16.60 -11.51 -6.61
C LEU A 140 -17.61 -10.89 -7.59
N PHE A 141 -17.13 -10.17 -8.59
CA PHE A 141 -17.96 -9.50 -9.59
C PHE A 141 -17.96 -10.20 -10.95
N LEU A 142 -17.59 -11.49 -10.99
CA LEU A 142 -17.32 -12.21 -12.23
C LEU A 142 -18.51 -12.18 -13.22
N SER A 143 -19.75 -12.17 -12.72
CA SER A 143 -20.96 -12.12 -13.54
C SER A 143 -21.16 -10.81 -14.32
N SER A 144 -20.47 -9.73 -13.98
CA SER A 144 -20.48 -8.49 -14.80
C SER A 144 -19.46 -8.52 -15.94
N PHE A 145 -18.48 -9.43 -15.88
CA PHE A 145 -17.40 -9.51 -16.88
C PHE A 145 -17.61 -10.63 -17.91
N LEU A 146 -18.42 -11.63 -17.58
CA LEU A 146 -18.67 -12.80 -18.43
C LEU A 146 -20.14 -12.87 -18.84
N SER A 147 -20.40 -13.31 -20.08
CA SER A 147 -21.77 -13.59 -20.52
C SER A 147 -22.35 -14.81 -19.81
N ALA A 148 -23.68 -14.86 -19.69
CA ALA A 148 -24.40 -15.98 -19.12
C ALA A 148 -24.04 -17.32 -19.79
N ASP A 149 -23.91 -17.33 -21.12
CA ASP A 149 -23.53 -18.52 -21.89
C ASP A 149 -22.17 -19.08 -21.49
N MET A 150 -21.17 -18.21 -21.26
CA MET A 150 -19.84 -18.64 -20.83
C MET A 150 -19.86 -19.21 -19.41
N ILE A 151 -20.62 -18.57 -18.51
CA ILE A 151 -20.78 -19.02 -17.12
C ILE A 151 -21.46 -20.40 -17.09
N ASN A 152 -22.57 -20.56 -17.82
CA ASN A 152 -23.32 -21.80 -17.89
C ASN A 152 -22.48 -22.94 -18.47
N SER A 153 -21.77 -22.69 -19.58
CA SER A 153 -20.87 -23.67 -20.20
C SER A 153 -19.80 -24.21 -19.23
N VAL A 154 -19.19 -23.32 -18.43
CA VAL A 154 -18.19 -23.72 -17.44
C VAL A 154 -18.81 -24.48 -16.27
N ASN A 155 -19.93 -23.99 -15.74
CA ASN A 155 -20.64 -24.62 -14.62
C ASN A 155 -21.12 -26.03 -14.98
N ASP A 156 -21.60 -26.25 -16.20
CA ASP A 156 -22.06 -27.56 -16.67
C ASP A 156 -20.89 -28.52 -16.83
N THR A 157 -19.73 -28.04 -17.31
CA THR A 157 -18.50 -28.85 -17.39
C THR A 157 -18.06 -29.35 -16.00
N PHE A 158 -18.16 -28.51 -14.96
CA PHE A 158 -17.87 -28.92 -13.58
C PHE A 158 -18.86 -29.96 -13.06
N TYR A 159 -20.14 -29.77 -13.34
CA TYR A 159 -21.18 -30.71 -12.96
C TYR A 159 -20.96 -32.11 -13.55
N TYR A 160 -20.77 -32.20 -14.87
CA TYR A 160 -20.57 -33.48 -15.55
C TYR A 160 -19.28 -34.21 -15.14
N SER A 161 -18.25 -33.48 -14.68
CA SER A 161 -16.97 -34.07 -14.30
C SER A 161 -16.89 -34.53 -12.84
N THR A 162 -17.65 -33.91 -11.94
CA THR A 162 -17.54 -34.14 -10.49
C THR A 162 -18.81 -34.68 -9.83
N GLY A 163 -19.96 -34.62 -10.50
CA GLY A 163 -21.25 -34.94 -9.89
C GLY A 163 -21.69 -33.93 -8.81
N MET A 164 -20.96 -32.82 -8.65
CA MET A 164 -21.31 -31.74 -7.74
C MET A 164 -21.64 -30.48 -8.55
N ARG A 165 -22.67 -29.73 -8.17
CA ARG A 165 -22.92 -28.42 -8.76
C ARG A 165 -21.99 -27.40 -8.12
N LEU A 166 -21.19 -26.76 -8.97
CA LEU A 166 -20.30 -25.67 -8.61
C LEU A 166 -20.56 -24.53 -9.59
N SER A 167 -20.82 -23.33 -9.08
CA SER A 167 -21.05 -22.14 -9.90
C SER A 167 -19.93 -21.13 -9.68
N LEU A 168 -19.47 -20.48 -10.73
CA LEU A 168 -18.41 -19.48 -10.60
C LEU A 168 -18.89 -18.17 -9.95
N THR A 169 -20.21 -17.94 -9.91
CA THR A 169 -20.81 -16.64 -9.56
C THR A 169 -21.75 -16.70 -8.36
N SER A 170 -22.18 -17.89 -7.95
CA SER A 170 -23.11 -18.06 -6.83
C SER A 170 -22.39 -18.19 -5.48
N ILE A 171 -23.06 -17.71 -4.43
CA ILE A 171 -22.71 -17.92 -3.01
C ILE A 171 -23.37 -19.21 -2.50
N ALA A 172 -24.62 -19.42 -2.89
CA ALA A 172 -25.47 -20.53 -2.49
C ALA A 172 -26.55 -20.80 -3.55
N TYR A 173 -27.31 -21.86 -3.37
CA TYR A 173 -28.41 -22.30 -4.24
C TYR A 173 -29.70 -22.36 -3.45
N ILE A 174 -30.79 -21.90 -4.05
CA ILE A 174 -32.17 -22.07 -3.54
C ILE A 174 -32.81 -23.21 -4.31
N ARG A 175 -33.38 -24.17 -3.60
CA ARG A 175 -34.17 -25.24 -4.23
C ARG A 175 -35.54 -24.72 -4.60
N LEU A 176 -35.99 -25.06 -5.80
CA LEU A 176 -37.36 -24.83 -6.25
C LEU A 176 -38.15 -26.13 -6.13
N GLY A 177 -39.44 -26.03 -5.81
CA GLY A 177 -40.30 -27.19 -5.58
C GLY A 177 -41.77 -26.83 -5.63
N PRO A 178 -42.64 -27.83 -5.91
CA PRO A 178 -44.08 -27.60 -5.99
C PRO A 178 -44.60 -27.25 -4.59
N ASN A 179 -45.27 -26.10 -4.47
CA ASN A 179 -45.84 -25.57 -3.21
C ASN A 179 -44.84 -25.19 -2.10
N GLU A 180 -43.54 -25.22 -2.36
CA GLU A 180 -42.52 -24.84 -1.37
C GLU A 180 -41.87 -23.49 -1.73
N MET A 181 -41.48 -23.32 -3.00
CA MET A 181 -40.67 -22.21 -3.50
C MET A 181 -40.81 -22.10 -5.03
N ASP A 182 -42.02 -21.90 -5.54
CA ASP A 182 -42.22 -21.57 -6.96
C ASP A 182 -42.50 -20.07 -7.10
N PHE A 183 -41.75 -19.40 -7.97
CA PHE A 183 -41.84 -17.96 -8.13
C PHE A 183 -42.42 -17.59 -9.49
N GLU A 184 -43.39 -16.69 -9.46
CA GLU A 184 -43.94 -16.08 -10.66
C GLU A 184 -43.03 -14.91 -11.11
N VAL A 185 -42.57 -14.96 -12.36
CA VAL A 185 -41.74 -13.93 -12.99
C VAL A 185 -42.35 -13.45 -14.31
N PRO A 186 -42.04 -12.22 -14.75
CA PRO A 186 -42.41 -11.77 -16.09
C PRO A 186 -41.84 -12.69 -17.18
N ASN A 187 -42.63 -12.94 -18.22
CA ASN A 187 -42.20 -13.72 -19.38
C ASN A 187 -41.45 -12.84 -20.40
N ASP A 188 -40.32 -12.27 -20.00
CA ASP A 188 -39.51 -11.38 -20.83
C ASP A 188 -38.22 -12.04 -21.37
N GLY A 189 -37.97 -13.30 -21.00
CA GLY A 189 -36.76 -14.03 -21.36
C GLY A 189 -35.56 -13.78 -20.46
N ASN A 190 -35.69 -12.94 -19.42
CA ASN A 190 -34.64 -12.69 -18.44
C ASN A 190 -34.72 -13.69 -17.29
N TRP A 191 -34.41 -14.94 -17.60
CA TRP A 191 -34.45 -16.03 -16.63
C TRP A 191 -33.35 -15.89 -15.58
N PRO A 192 -33.61 -16.25 -14.31
CA PRO A 192 -32.58 -16.28 -13.30
C PRO A 192 -31.55 -17.38 -13.60
N SER A 193 -30.30 -17.17 -13.15
CA SER A 193 -29.29 -18.23 -13.18
C SER A 193 -29.71 -19.36 -12.26
N GLY A 194 -29.52 -20.61 -12.70
CA GLY A 194 -29.98 -21.77 -11.95
C GLY A 194 -29.75 -23.08 -12.69
N THR A 195 -30.48 -24.11 -12.28
CA THR A 195 -30.48 -25.42 -12.96
C THR A 195 -31.88 -25.83 -13.33
N TYR A 196 -31.96 -26.71 -14.32
CA TYR A 196 -33.17 -27.36 -14.78
C TYR A 196 -33.09 -28.85 -14.45
N TYR A 197 -34.22 -29.52 -14.25
CA TYR A 197 -34.23 -30.99 -14.09
C TYR A 197 -33.65 -31.70 -15.31
N ASP A 198 -33.94 -31.15 -16.49
CA ASP A 198 -33.38 -31.59 -17.75
C ASP A 198 -32.90 -30.36 -18.53
N SER A 199 -31.59 -30.32 -18.81
CA SER A 199 -30.98 -29.24 -19.60
C SER A 199 -31.61 -29.08 -20.98
N SER A 200 -32.24 -30.12 -21.53
CA SER A 200 -32.94 -30.04 -22.82
C SER A 200 -34.24 -29.23 -22.76
N GLN A 201 -34.76 -28.98 -21.56
CA GLN A 201 -35.96 -28.17 -21.30
C GLN A 201 -35.63 -26.71 -20.97
N ALA A 202 -34.33 -26.38 -20.86
CA ALA A 202 -33.89 -25.03 -20.58
C ALA A 202 -34.32 -24.08 -21.71
N THR A 203 -35.12 -23.07 -21.35
CA THR A 203 -35.47 -22.01 -22.30
C THR A 203 -34.25 -21.10 -22.45
N PRO A 204 -33.77 -20.82 -23.68
CA PRO A 204 -32.61 -19.96 -23.88
C PRO A 204 -32.81 -18.56 -23.29
N GLN A 205 -31.74 -17.96 -22.78
CA GLN A 205 -31.76 -16.57 -22.30
C GLN A 205 -32.21 -15.63 -23.43
N GLY A 206 -33.11 -14.69 -23.12
CA GLY A 206 -33.67 -13.73 -24.07
C GLY A 206 -34.82 -14.26 -24.93
N GLN A 207 -35.29 -15.50 -24.68
CA GLN A 207 -36.48 -16.04 -25.33
C GLN A 207 -37.64 -16.17 -24.34
N GLN A 208 -38.81 -15.69 -24.76
CA GLN A 208 -40.04 -15.88 -24.00
C GLN A 208 -40.44 -17.35 -24.02
N TRP A 209 -40.93 -17.83 -22.88
CA TRP A 209 -41.50 -19.16 -22.76
C TRP A 209 -42.88 -19.20 -23.42
N ARG A 210 -43.14 -20.29 -24.13
CA ARG A 210 -44.40 -20.51 -24.83
C ARG A 210 -45.09 -21.72 -24.21
N ASP A 211 -46.36 -21.55 -23.86
CA ASP A 211 -47.16 -22.65 -23.34
C ASP A 211 -47.25 -23.77 -24.37
N PRO A 212 -46.77 -24.99 -24.06
CA PRO A 212 -46.82 -26.10 -25.01
C PRO A 212 -48.25 -26.56 -25.33
N VAL A 213 -49.21 -26.34 -24.44
CA VAL A 213 -50.62 -26.73 -24.59
C VAL A 213 -51.40 -25.63 -25.31
N GLU A 214 -51.38 -24.41 -24.77
CA GLU A 214 -52.17 -23.30 -25.31
C GLU A 214 -51.50 -22.60 -26.51
N GLN A 215 -50.21 -22.85 -26.73
CA GLN A 215 -49.41 -22.25 -27.81
C GLN A 215 -49.37 -20.71 -27.74
N THR A 216 -49.59 -20.15 -26.55
CA THR A 216 -49.61 -18.73 -26.21
C THR A 216 -48.35 -18.32 -25.42
N TYR A 217 -48.09 -17.02 -25.37
CA TYR A 217 -47.05 -16.43 -24.51
C TYR A 217 -47.76 -15.76 -23.34
N PRO A 218 -47.81 -16.39 -22.14
CA PRO A 218 -48.41 -15.75 -20.99
C PRO A 218 -47.57 -14.54 -20.55
N ASP A 219 -48.17 -13.58 -19.86
CA ASP A 219 -47.45 -12.40 -19.35
C ASP A 219 -46.46 -12.76 -18.23
N THR A 220 -46.79 -13.79 -17.45
CA THR A 220 -45.99 -14.32 -16.34
C THR A 220 -45.83 -15.83 -16.45
N VAL A 221 -44.74 -16.34 -15.86
CA VAL A 221 -44.43 -17.78 -15.81
C VAL A 221 -43.90 -18.18 -14.45
N TRP A 222 -44.19 -19.41 -14.05
CA TRP A 222 -43.67 -20.04 -12.85
C TRP A 222 -42.33 -20.73 -13.13
N LEU A 223 -41.31 -20.40 -12.34
CA LEU A 223 -39.96 -20.93 -12.55
C LEU A 223 -39.89 -22.45 -12.43
N TYR A 224 -40.60 -23.06 -11.49
CA TYR A 224 -40.63 -24.52 -11.32
C TYR A 224 -41.70 -25.16 -12.20
N ALA A 225 -42.96 -24.74 -12.07
CA ALA A 225 -44.07 -25.40 -12.74
C ALA A 225 -44.00 -25.28 -14.28
N ASP A 226 -43.62 -24.12 -14.81
CA ASP A 226 -43.61 -23.85 -16.26
C ASP A 226 -42.22 -24.03 -16.87
N LEU A 227 -41.21 -23.35 -16.31
CA LEU A 227 -39.83 -23.39 -16.83
C LEU A 227 -39.05 -24.67 -16.43
N LYS A 228 -39.58 -25.49 -15.52
CA LYS A 228 -38.93 -26.73 -15.03
C LYS A 228 -37.55 -26.49 -14.39
N MET A 229 -37.34 -25.30 -13.82
CA MET A 229 -36.14 -25.01 -13.04
C MET A 229 -36.20 -25.78 -11.71
N SER A 230 -35.08 -26.38 -11.31
CA SER A 230 -34.93 -27.10 -10.05
C SER A 230 -34.23 -26.26 -8.96
N SER A 231 -33.44 -25.26 -9.35
CA SER A 231 -32.80 -24.35 -8.40
C SER A 231 -32.53 -22.97 -8.98
N ILE A 232 -32.35 -21.97 -8.10
CA ILE A 232 -31.86 -20.62 -8.43
C ILE A 232 -30.52 -20.38 -7.75
N ASP A 233 -29.59 -19.75 -8.46
CA ASP A 233 -28.31 -19.32 -7.93
C ASP A 233 -28.47 -18.00 -7.15
N ILE A 234 -28.03 -17.96 -5.90
CA ILE A 234 -27.88 -16.71 -5.13
C ILE A 234 -26.53 -16.11 -5.49
N THR A 235 -26.51 -14.98 -6.19
CA THR A 235 -25.28 -14.29 -6.57
C THR A 235 -24.86 -13.20 -5.57
N VAL A 236 -23.63 -12.69 -5.71
CA VAL A 236 -23.16 -11.49 -4.99
C VAL A 236 -24.09 -10.30 -5.24
N TYR A 237 -24.56 -10.11 -6.47
CA TYR A 237 -25.51 -9.05 -6.82
C TYR A 237 -26.86 -9.23 -6.13
N ASP A 238 -27.34 -10.46 -5.93
CA ASP A 238 -28.61 -10.67 -5.20
C ASP A 238 -28.53 -10.21 -3.76
N VAL A 239 -27.40 -10.45 -3.09
CA VAL A 239 -27.17 -10.00 -1.71
C VAL A 239 -26.99 -8.48 -1.66
N ILE A 240 -26.28 -7.87 -2.63
CA ILE A 240 -26.16 -6.41 -2.72
C ILE A 240 -27.52 -5.76 -3.01
N LYS A 241 -28.32 -6.29 -3.95
CA LYS A 241 -29.70 -5.84 -4.19
C LYS A 241 -30.57 -5.96 -2.93
N ALA A 242 -30.36 -7.00 -2.12
CA ALA A 242 -31.09 -7.16 -0.86
C ALA A 242 -30.78 -6.03 0.13
N LEU A 243 -29.54 -5.53 0.19
CA LEU A 243 -29.17 -4.37 1.01
C LEU A 243 -30.09 -3.17 0.75
N PHE A 244 -30.30 -2.83 -0.53
CA PHE A 244 -31.14 -1.68 -0.93
C PHE A 244 -32.62 -1.87 -0.62
N ARG A 245 -33.06 -3.11 -0.36
CA ARG A 245 -34.44 -3.43 0.04
C ARG A 245 -34.59 -3.57 1.55
N THR A 246 -33.52 -3.43 2.33
CA THR A 246 -33.59 -3.42 3.80
C THR A 246 -34.16 -2.08 4.31
N PRO A 247 -34.86 -2.05 5.45
CA PRO A 247 -35.41 -0.81 6.01
C PRO A 247 -34.38 0.31 6.22
N MET A 248 -33.11 -0.03 6.45
CA MET A 248 -32.04 0.95 6.66
C MET A 248 -31.65 1.73 5.39
N MET A 249 -31.81 1.12 4.21
CA MET A 249 -31.34 1.67 2.94
C MET A 249 -32.48 1.90 1.94
N SER A 250 -33.68 1.36 2.20
CA SER A 250 -34.84 1.55 1.32
C SER A 250 -35.27 3.01 1.19
N GLU A 251 -34.97 3.84 2.19
CA GLU A 251 -35.22 5.29 2.15
C GLU A 251 -34.10 6.08 1.45
N ASN A 252 -32.90 5.51 1.37
CA ASN A 252 -31.69 6.17 0.84
C ASN A 252 -31.31 5.56 -0.50
N ARG A 253 -31.98 6.02 -1.57
CA ARG A 253 -31.69 5.58 -2.93
C ARG A 253 -30.30 6.01 -3.39
N ILE A 254 -29.50 5.08 -3.91
CA ILE A 254 -28.19 5.37 -4.53
C ILE A 254 -28.31 5.11 -6.03
N ASP A 255 -28.82 6.10 -6.76
CA ASP A 255 -29.13 6.02 -8.19
C ASP A 255 -27.98 5.48 -9.06
N VAL A 256 -26.72 5.83 -8.74
CA VAL A 256 -25.56 5.41 -9.54
C VAL A 256 -25.34 3.90 -9.50
N ILE A 257 -25.68 3.25 -8.38
CA ILE A 257 -25.52 1.80 -8.20
C ILE A 257 -26.79 1.10 -8.67
N GLU A 258 -27.96 1.60 -8.28
CA GLU A 258 -29.24 0.97 -8.59
C GLU A 258 -29.65 1.04 -10.06
N ASN A 259 -29.05 1.94 -10.86
CA ASN A 259 -29.29 2.02 -12.31
C ASN A 259 -28.36 1.12 -13.13
N LEU A 260 -27.45 0.34 -12.51
CA LEU A 260 -26.66 -0.66 -13.23
C LEU A 260 -27.56 -1.80 -13.70
N ASP A 261 -27.25 -2.38 -14.87
CA ASP A 261 -28.03 -3.45 -15.48
C ASP A 261 -28.09 -4.69 -14.57
N GLU A 262 -26.97 -5.02 -13.91
CA GLU A 262 -26.86 -6.15 -12.97
C GLU A 262 -27.65 -5.95 -11.67
N MET A 263 -28.03 -4.69 -11.38
CA MET A 263 -28.83 -4.33 -10.21
C MET A 263 -30.33 -4.30 -10.52
N GLN A 264 -30.72 -4.45 -11.80
CA GLN A 264 -32.12 -4.59 -12.19
C GLN A 264 -32.67 -5.98 -11.85
N GLY A 265 -33.99 -6.05 -11.68
CA GLY A 265 -34.71 -7.31 -11.44
C GLY A 265 -34.83 -7.72 -9.96
N PRO A 266 -35.38 -8.92 -9.69
CA PRO A 266 -35.59 -9.41 -8.34
C PRO A 266 -34.26 -9.72 -7.63
N SER A 267 -34.26 -9.62 -6.30
CA SER A 267 -33.20 -10.16 -5.45
C SER A 267 -33.69 -11.46 -4.84
N TRP A 268 -33.13 -12.59 -5.28
CA TRP A 268 -33.53 -13.91 -4.78
C TRP A 268 -33.18 -14.10 -3.30
N TYR A 269 -32.08 -13.52 -2.85
CA TYR A 269 -31.71 -13.47 -1.43
C TYR A 269 -32.78 -12.75 -0.60
N TYR A 270 -33.21 -11.56 -1.04
CA TYR A 270 -34.25 -10.79 -0.36
C TYR A 270 -35.58 -11.54 -0.32
N VAL A 271 -36.00 -12.08 -1.47
CA VAL A 271 -37.26 -12.81 -1.60
C VAL A 271 -37.29 -13.98 -0.60
N ARG A 272 -36.26 -14.82 -0.61
CA ARG A 272 -36.16 -16.01 0.24
C ARG A 272 -36.06 -15.70 1.73
N PHE A 273 -35.13 -14.83 2.12
CA PHE A 273 -34.70 -14.71 3.52
C PHE A 273 -35.29 -13.51 4.25
N ILE A 274 -35.88 -12.55 3.54
CA ILE A 274 -36.43 -11.32 4.13
C ILE A 274 -37.92 -11.20 3.87
N ARG A 275 -38.36 -11.28 2.61
CA ARG A 275 -39.78 -11.09 2.25
C ARG A 275 -40.64 -12.25 2.73
N ASP A 276 -40.29 -13.48 2.32
CA ASP A 276 -41.12 -14.66 2.57
C ASP A 276 -40.92 -15.20 4.01
N ARG A 277 -39.86 -14.74 4.70
CA ARG A 277 -39.52 -15.05 6.10
C ARG A 277 -39.55 -13.82 7.01
N ALA A 278 -40.34 -12.82 6.68
CA ALA A 278 -40.41 -11.58 7.45
C ALA A 278 -40.71 -11.84 8.93
N ASP A 279 -41.69 -12.70 9.21
CA ASP A 279 -42.12 -13.01 10.58
C ASP A 279 -41.04 -13.76 11.38
N ASP A 280 -40.23 -14.60 10.71
CA ASP A 280 -39.15 -15.37 11.33
C ASP A 280 -37.95 -14.50 11.76
N ILE A 281 -37.83 -13.29 11.21
CA ILE A 281 -36.72 -12.37 11.46
C ILE A 281 -37.12 -11.16 12.32
N VAL A 282 -38.39 -10.98 12.64
CA VAL A 282 -38.81 -9.91 13.56
C VAL A 282 -38.45 -10.30 14.99
N ILE A 283 -37.75 -9.41 15.68
CA ILE A 283 -37.39 -9.56 17.08
C ILE A 283 -38.52 -8.94 17.90
N GLU A 284 -39.52 -9.76 18.24
CA GLU A 284 -40.61 -9.39 19.13
C GLU A 284 -40.44 -10.05 20.50
N ARG A 285 -41.09 -9.45 21.52
CA ARG A 285 -41.20 -10.08 22.83
C ARG A 285 -42.43 -10.97 22.82
N ASP A 286 -42.25 -12.21 23.26
CA ASP A 286 -43.36 -13.15 23.44
C ASP A 286 -44.32 -12.64 24.53
N GLU A 287 -45.47 -13.29 24.67
CA GLU A 287 -46.50 -12.98 25.68
C GLU A 287 -45.96 -12.98 27.13
N ASN A 288 -44.86 -13.71 27.37
CA ASN A 288 -44.16 -13.79 28.66
C ASN A 288 -43.13 -12.66 28.87
N GLY A 289 -42.90 -11.80 27.87
CA GLY A 289 -41.93 -10.70 27.91
C GLY A 289 -40.49 -11.08 27.54
N ASP A 290 -40.24 -12.37 27.26
CA ASP A 290 -38.95 -12.90 26.81
C ASP A 290 -38.75 -12.71 25.31
N LEU A 291 -37.50 -12.59 24.88
CA LEU A 291 -37.14 -12.49 23.46
C LEU A 291 -36.89 -13.89 22.90
N ASN A 292 -37.48 -14.19 21.75
CA ASN A 292 -37.23 -15.44 21.05
C ASN A 292 -35.79 -15.46 20.50
N GLY A 293 -34.91 -16.23 21.17
CA GLY A 293 -33.50 -16.35 20.78
C GLY A 293 -33.29 -16.88 19.36
N LEU A 294 -34.22 -17.70 18.84
CA LEU A 294 -34.13 -18.24 17.49
C LEU A 294 -34.27 -17.12 16.45
N ASN A 295 -35.27 -16.25 16.61
CA ASN A 295 -35.50 -15.10 15.74
C ASN A 295 -34.32 -14.13 15.79
N ILE A 296 -33.69 -13.94 16.97
CA ILE A 296 -32.47 -13.14 17.09
C ILE A 296 -31.34 -13.72 16.24
N VAL A 297 -31.09 -15.03 16.33
CA VAL A 297 -30.03 -15.69 15.54
C VAL A 297 -30.33 -15.60 14.05
N ARG A 298 -31.57 -15.87 13.62
CA ARG A 298 -32.00 -15.75 12.22
C ARG A 298 -31.85 -14.30 11.72
N HIS A 299 -32.26 -13.31 12.51
CA HIS A 299 -32.09 -11.88 12.19
C HIS A 299 -30.61 -11.51 11.99
N ILE A 300 -29.74 -11.87 12.96
CA ILE A 300 -28.30 -11.62 12.87
C ILE A 300 -27.69 -12.33 11.66
N ALA A 301 -28.12 -13.55 11.35
CA ALA A 301 -27.63 -14.31 10.21
C ALA A 301 -28.06 -13.68 8.87
N THR A 302 -29.33 -13.30 8.73
CA THR A 302 -29.89 -12.71 7.51
C THR A 302 -29.24 -11.37 7.18
N TYR A 303 -29.21 -10.43 8.13
CA TYR A 303 -28.59 -9.12 7.92
C TYR A 303 -27.06 -9.19 7.99
N GLY A 304 -26.51 -10.11 8.79
CA GLY A 304 -25.08 -10.36 8.89
C GLY A 304 -24.48 -10.80 7.56
N THR A 305 -25.12 -11.72 6.83
CA THR A 305 -24.66 -12.12 5.49
C THR A 305 -24.51 -10.93 4.55
N ILE A 306 -25.48 -10.01 4.55
CA ILE A 306 -25.43 -8.78 3.75
C ILE A 306 -24.26 -7.90 4.21
N VAL A 307 -24.18 -7.61 5.51
CA VAL A 307 -23.16 -6.72 6.07
C VAL A 307 -21.75 -7.28 5.87
N PHE A 308 -21.53 -8.57 6.08
CA PHE A 308 -20.22 -9.20 5.89
C PHE A 308 -19.80 -9.20 4.41
N LEU A 309 -20.73 -9.38 3.47
CA LEU A 309 -20.41 -9.27 2.04
C LEU A 309 -20.02 -7.84 1.68
N VAL A 310 -20.79 -6.84 2.12
CA VAL A 310 -20.51 -5.43 1.85
C VAL A 310 -19.18 -5.02 2.48
N LEU A 311 -18.91 -5.44 3.73
CA LEU A 311 -17.62 -5.22 4.38
C LEU A 311 -16.49 -5.90 3.62
N THR A 312 -16.69 -7.11 3.09
CA THR A 312 -15.69 -7.79 2.25
C THR A 312 -15.32 -6.93 1.03
N ILE A 313 -16.31 -6.38 0.33
CA ILE A 313 -16.12 -5.53 -0.85
C ILE A 313 -15.38 -4.24 -0.47
N VAL A 314 -15.86 -3.53 0.55
CA VAL A 314 -15.26 -2.25 0.99
C VAL A 314 -13.84 -2.45 1.50
N LEU A 315 -13.60 -3.46 2.35
CA LEU A 315 -12.26 -3.77 2.85
C LEU A 315 -11.33 -4.20 1.72
N SER A 316 -11.80 -4.98 0.74
CA SER A 316 -10.99 -5.36 -0.42
C SER A 316 -10.58 -4.16 -1.26
N ALA A 317 -11.47 -3.18 -1.46
CA ALA A 317 -11.15 -1.92 -2.14
C ALA A 317 -10.13 -1.08 -1.35
N ILE A 318 -10.28 -1.00 -0.02
CA ILE A 318 -9.30 -0.32 0.85
C ILE A 318 -7.94 -1.01 0.77
N GLU A 319 -7.89 -2.35 0.84
CA GLU A 319 -6.63 -3.11 0.73
C GLU A 319 -5.97 -2.90 -0.63
N LEU A 320 -6.75 -2.82 -1.71
CA LEU A 320 -6.25 -2.51 -3.04
C LEU A 320 -5.56 -1.15 -3.07
N ILE A 321 -6.22 -0.10 -2.56
CA ILE A 321 -5.64 1.26 -2.47
C ILE A 321 -4.38 1.25 -1.59
N MET A 322 -4.41 0.55 -0.46
CA MET A 322 -3.24 0.40 0.40
C MET A 322 -2.08 -0.32 -0.30
N ASN A 323 -2.36 -1.38 -1.06
CA ASN A 323 -1.34 -2.11 -1.82
C ASN A 323 -0.73 -1.25 -2.93
N ILE A 324 -1.52 -0.41 -3.61
CA ILE A 324 -1.02 0.59 -4.55
C ILE A 324 -0.11 1.59 -3.82
N GLY A 325 -0.55 2.15 -2.70
CA GLY A 325 0.27 3.06 -1.88
C GLY A 325 1.58 2.42 -1.39
N ARG A 326 1.57 1.12 -1.07
CA ARG A 326 2.76 0.35 -0.69
C ARG A 326 3.72 0.13 -1.86
N LEU A 327 3.21 -0.04 -3.08
CA LEU A 327 4.03 -0.14 -4.29
C LEU A 327 4.91 1.11 -4.47
N PHE A 328 4.36 2.30 -4.17
CA PHE A 328 5.08 3.57 -4.30
C PHE A 328 5.90 3.97 -3.07
N SER A 329 5.44 3.60 -1.86
CA SER A 329 6.09 4.01 -0.60
C SER A 329 7.15 3.04 -0.09
N TYR A 330 7.20 1.81 -0.60
CA TYR A 330 8.11 0.74 -0.12
C TYR A 330 8.00 0.47 1.39
N THR A 331 6.86 0.81 2.02
CA THR A 331 6.70 0.73 3.47
C THR A 331 5.98 -0.54 3.96
N SER A 332 6.57 -1.08 5.04
CA SER A 332 5.97 -1.83 6.15
C SER A 332 5.47 -3.27 5.95
N ARG A 333 6.20 -4.17 6.61
CA ARG A 333 6.02 -5.62 6.85
C ARG A 333 4.98 -5.98 7.94
N ARG A 334 4.10 -5.06 8.38
CA ARG A 334 3.15 -5.42 9.44
C ARG A 334 2.13 -6.41 8.89
N LEU A 335 1.94 -7.54 9.57
CA LEU A 335 0.90 -8.50 9.25
C LEU A 335 -0.42 -7.72 9.25
N HIS A 336 -1.02 -7.62 8.07
CA HIS A 336 -2.13 -6.73 7.88
C HIS A 336 -3.35 -7.41 8.49
N ALA A 337 -3.94 -6.78 9.50
CA ALA A 337 -5.20 -7.26 10.08
C ALA A 337 -6.32 -7.22 9.03
N LEU A 338 -6.19 -6.37 8.01
CA LEU A 338 -7.21 -6.14 6.99
C LEU A 338 -7.48 -7.39 6.12
N PRO A 339 -6.48 -8.08 5.52
CA PRO A 339 -6.67 -9.40 4.93
C PRO A 339 -7.32 -10.44 5.86
N ILE A 340 -7.03 -10.40 7.17
CA ILE A 340 -7.67 -11.31 8.15
C ILE A 340 -9.15 -10.94 8.32
N PHE A 341 -9.50 -9.65 8.35
CA PHE A 341 -10.89 -9.21 8.39
C PHE A 341 -11.64 -9.58 7.11
N ILE A 342 -11.02 -9.42 5.93
CA ILE A 342 -11.60 -9.87 4.64
C ILE A 342 -11.85 -11.37 4.69
N LEU A 343 -10.85 -12.16 5.14
CA LEU A 343 -10.97 -13.60 5.30
C LEU A 343 -12.18 -13.98 6.17
N LEU A 344 -12.28 -13.38 7.37
CA LEU A 344 -13.38 -13.66 8.29
C LEU A 344 -14.73 -13.26 7.70
N CYS A 345 -14.82 -12.12 7.01
CA CYS A 345 -16.06 -11.67 6.38
C CYS A 345 -16.50 -12.60 5.24
N ILE A 346 -15.59 -13.10 4.40
CA ILE A 346 -15.93 -14.10 3.36
C ILE A 346 -16.49 -15.37 3.99
N LEU A 347 -15.81 -15.89 5.02
CA LEU A 347 -16.25 -17.10 5.70
C LEU A 347 -17.63 -16.87 6.35
N LEU A 348 -17.81 -15.78 7.10
CA LEU A 348 -19.09 -15.47 7.72
C LEU A 348 -20.20 -15.30 6.69
N THR A 349 -19.94 -14.67 5.54
CA THR A 349 -20.90 -14.59 4.42
C THR A 349 -21.32 -15.96 3.93
N ALA A 350 -20.39 -16.93 3.89
CA ALA A 350 -20.67 -18.30 3.46
C ALA A 350 -21.42 -19.13 4.52
N PHE A 351 -21.12 -18.92 5.81
CA PHE A 351 -21.67 -19.72 6.93
C PHE A 351 -22.98 -19.16 7.49
N CYS A 352 -23.21 -17.85 7.45
CA CYS A 352 -24.41 -17.23 8.02
C CYS A 352 -25.73 -17.81 7.48
N PRO A 353 -25.90 -18.11 6.18
CA PRO A 353 -27.13 -18.69 5.68
C PRO A 353 -27.53 -20.02 6.34
N ALA A 354 -26.56 -20.82 6.82
CA ALA A 354 -26.85 -22.05 7.58
C ALA A 354 -27.62 -21.77 8.87
N PHE A 355 -27.35 -20.63 9.52
CA PHE A 355 -28.04 -20.23 10.74
C PHE A 355 -29.45 -19.69 10.47
N ILE A 356 -29.75 -19.27 9.24
CA ILE A 356 -31.10 -18.82 8.86
C ILE A 356 -32.06 -20.02 8.78
N GLU A 357 -31.53 -21.20 8.42
CA GLU A 357 -32.30 -22.46 8.31
C GLU A 357 -32.40 -23.23 9.64
N LEU A 358 -32.09 -22.60 10.78
CA LEU A 358 -32.25 -23.23 12.10
C LEU A 358 -33.72 -23.33 12.48
N ASP A 359 -34.19 -24.53 12.84
CA ASP A 359 -35.54 -24.75 13.38
C ASP A 359 -35.58 -24.68 14.92
N SER A 360 -34.46 -24.95 15.59
CA SER A 360 -34.34 -24.81 17.05
C SER A 360 -32.91 -24.51 17.48
N LEU A 361 -32.75 -23.89 18.65
CA LEU A 361 -31.43 -23.60 19.26
C LEU A 361 -30.83 -24.80 20.04
N THR A 362 -31.30 -26.01 19.77
CA THR A 362 -30.73 -27.24 20.36
C THR A 362 -29.51 -27.71 19.56
N ALA A 363 -28.63 -28.51 20.17
CA ALA A 363 -27.47 -29.07 19.48
C ALA A 363 -27.88 -29.88 18.23
N GLU A 364 -28.99 -30.61 18.31
CA GLU A 364 -29.57 -31.37 17.20
C GLU A 364 -30.09 -30.46 16.09
N GLY A 365 -30.84 -29.40 16.43
CA GLY A 365 -31.32 -28.41 15.46
C GLY A 365 -30.18 -27.73 14.70
N VAL A 366 -29.09 -27.38 15.41
CA VAL A 366 -27.89 -26.81 14.79
C VAL A 366 -27.19 -27.80 13.89
N GLN A 367 -27.02 -29.05 14.33
CA GLN A 367 -26.37 -30.08 13.53
C GLN A 367 -27.16 -30.37 12.25
N THR A 368 -28.48 -30.46 12.32
CA THR A 368 -29.35 -30.71 11.16
C THR A 368 -29.28 -29.56 10.16
N ALA A 369 -29.41 -28.32 10.61
CA ALA A 369 -29.35 -27.15 9.73
C ALA A 369 -28.00 -27.06 8.98
N PHE A 370 -26.89 -27.30 9.67
CA PHE A 370 -25.56 -27.32 9.05
C PHE A 370 -25.39 -28.49 8.08
N THR A 371 -25.83 -29.69 8.46
CA THR A 371 -25.71 -30.88 7.59
C THR A 371 -26.50 -30.69 6.30
N ASN A 372 -27.69 -30.08 6.40
CA ASN A 372 -28.55 -29.78 5.25
C ASN A 372 -27.93 -28.71 4.35
N TYR A 373 -27.43 -27.60 4.92
CA TYR A 373 -26.86 -26.50 4.14
C TYR A 373 -25.50 -26.85 3.49
N PHE A 374 -24.67 -27.66 4.15
CA PHE A 374 -23.35 -28.12 3.64
C PHE A 374 -23.42 -29.44 2.87
N SER A 375 -24.62 -29.89 2.45
CA SER A 375 -24.76 -31.11 1.66
C SER A 375 -23.94 -31.02 0.37
N THR A 376 -23.11 -32.02 0.11
CA THR A 376 -22.30 -32.12 -1.12
C THR A 376 -22.98 -32.94 -2.21
N ASN A 377 -24.08 -33.62 -1.88
CA ASN A 377 -24.82 -34.44 -2.82
C ASN A 377 -25.89 -33.58 -3.51
N TRP A 378 -25.64 -33.25 -4.78
CA TRP A 378 -26.54 -32.41 -5.57
C TRP A 378 -27.88 -33.08 -5.83
N ASP A 379 -27.88 -34.39 -6.12
CA ASP A 379 -29.11 -35.14 -6.38
C ASP A 379 -30.02 -35.13 -5.14
N TYR A 380 -29.44 -35.35 -3.95
CA TYR A 380 -30.15 -35.24 -2.67
C TYR A 380 -30.78 -33.86 -2.47
N PHE A 381 -30.08 -32.80 -2.90
CA PHE A 381 -30.60 -31.45 -2.81
C PHE A 381 -31.78 -31.26 -3.76
N ILE A 382 -31.67 -31.61 -5.05
CA ILE A 382 -32.74 -31.33 -6.02
C ILE A 382 -33.96 -32.27 -5.93
N THR A 383 -33.81 -33.50 -5.41
CA THR A 383 -34.95 -34.41 -5.23
C THR A 383 -35.71 -34.09 -3.95
N ALA A 384 -36.96 -33.65 -4.08
CA ALA A 384 -37.83 -33.25 -2.97
C ALA A 384 -38.24 -34.38 -2.00
N GLU A 385 -37.96 -35.65 -2.33
CA GLU A 385 -38.29 -36.79 -1.48
C GLU A 385 -37.12 -37.79 -1.45
N LEU A 386 -36.39 -37.85 -0.33
CA LEU A 386 -35.77 -39.11 0.04
C LEU A 386 -36.81 -39.93 0.78
N VAL A 387 -37.31 -40.92 0.08
CA VAL A 387 -38.16 -41.95 0.63
C VAL A 387 -37.27 -43.12 1.05
N ASP A 388 -37.36 -43.59 2.29
CA ASP A 388 -36.62 -44.79 2.68
C ASP A 388 -37.23 -46.01 1.96
N ALA A 389 -36.58 -47.16 2.11
CA ALA A 389 -37.07 -48.43 1.61
C ALA A 389 -38.48 -48.81 2.12
N SER A 390 -39.04 -48.10 3.10
CA SER A 390 -40.38 -48.30 3.66
C SER A 390 -41.45 -47.36 3.08
N GLY A 391 -41.08 -46.42 2.20
CA GLY A 391 -42.04 -45.46 1.66
C GLY A 391 -42.20 -44.19 2.51
N ALA A 392 -41.40 -44.00 3.56
CA ALA A 392 -41.49 -42.84 4.45
C ALA A 392 -40.48 -41.76 4.07
N ALA A 393 -40.90 -40.49 4.11
CA ALA A 393 -39.99 -39.35 3.93
C ALA A 393 -38.94 -39.33 5.06
N VAL A 394 -37.66 -39.39 4.68
CA VAL A 394 -36.52 -39.64 5.57
C VAL A 394 -35.93 -38.36 6.14
N ALA A 395 -36.09 -37.24 5.45
CA ALA A 395 -35.53 -35.96 5.86
C ALA A 395 -36.34 -34.81 5.27
N THR A 396 -36.41 -33.69 6.01
CA THR A 396 -36.81 -32.41 5.44
C THR A 396 -35.76 -31.99 4.40
N PRO A 397 -36.12 -31.93 3.11
CA PRO A 397 -35.16 -31.60 2.06
C PRO A 397 -34.63 -30.18 2.24
N ALA A 398 -33.32 -30.01 2.12
CA ALA A 398 -32.66 -28.72 2.29
C ALA A 398 -33.22 -27.69 1.29
N LEU A 399 -33.66 -26.53 1.78
CA LEU A 399 -34.17 -25.45 0.91
C LEU A 399 -33.05 -24.58 0.36
N THR A 400 -31.89 -24.57 1.01
CA THR A 400 -30.70 -23.84 0.59
C THR A 400 -29.46 -24.70 0.75
N CYS A 401 -28.56 -24.66 -0.22
CA CYS A 401 -27.28 -25.37 -0.20
C CYS A 401 -26.14 -24.39 -0.51
N ILE A 402 -24.99 -24.53 0.14
CA ILE A 402 -23.81 -23.72 -0.14
C ILE A 402 -23.22 -24.06 -1.52
N ASN A 403 -22.66 -23.05 -2.19
CA ASN A 403 -21.71 -23.29 -3.28
C ASN A 403 -20.28 -23.36 -2.72
N LEU A 404 -19.66 -24.54 -2.79
CA LEU A 404 -18.32 -24.78 -2.24
C LEU A 404 -17.20 -23.96 -2.93
N LEU A 405 -17.42 -23.41 -4.13
CA LEU A 405 -16.44 -22.52 -4.75
C LEU A 405 -16.34 -21.16 -4.05
N PHE A 406 -17.44 -20.64 -3.49
CA PHE A 406 -17.43 -19.35 -2.82
C PHE A 406 -16.48 -19.27 -1.61
N PRO A 407 -16.52 -20.20 -0.63
CA PRO A 407 -15.58 -20.17 0.49
C PRO A 407 -14.12 -20.40 0.06
N ILE A 408 -13.84 -20.99 -1.10
CA ILE A 408 -12.47 -21.10 -1.63
C ILE A 408 -11.87 -19.72 -1.92
N LEU A 409 -12.69 -18.70 -2.20
CA LEU A 409 -12.19 -17.32 -2.36
C LEU A 409 -11.48 -16.81 -1.10
N ALA A 410 -11.77 -17.38 0.08
CA ALA A 410 -11.09 -17.10 1.35
C ALA A 410 -9.59 -17.48 1.32
N VAL A 411 -9.17 -18.38 0.41
CA VAL A 411 -7.74 -18.71 0.22
C VAL A 411 -6.94 -17.50 -0.22
N ILE A 412 -7.53 -16.60 -1.02
CA ILE A 412 -6.84 -15.40 -1.52
C ILE A 412 -6.41 -14.48 -0.36
N PRO A 413 -7.33 -13.95 0.49
CA PRO A 413 -6.93 -13.11 1.62
C PRO A 413 -6.08 -13.87 2.64
N PHE A 414 -6.27 -15.18 2.80
CA PHE A 414 -5.37 -16.01 3.63
C PHE A 414 -3.93 -15.98 3.12
N VAL A 415 -3.73 -16.21 1.82
CA VAL A 415 -2.40 -16.15 1.19
C VAL A 415 -1.82 -14.74 1.29
N VAL A 416 -2.62 -13.70 1.03
CA VAL A 416 -2.21 -12.28 1.17
C VAL A 416 -1.78 -11.99 2.62
N ALA A 417 -2.46 -12.53 3.63
CA ALA A 417 -2.09 -12.38 5.03
C ALA A 417 -0.74 -13.05 5.37
N LEU A 418 -0.42 -14.18 4.73
CA LEU A 418 0.81 -14.93 4.94
C LEU A 418 1.99 -14.43 4.09
N MET A 419 1.75 -13.72 2.99
CA MET A 419 2.81 -13.22 2.09
C MET A 419 3.95 -12.47 2.79
N PRO A 420 3.71 -11.57 3.75
CA PRO A 420 4.76 -10.88 4.49
C PRO A 420 5.70 -11.80 5.30
N LEU A 421 5.30 -13.06 5.55
CA LEU A 421 6.14 -14.08 6.19
C LEU A 421 7.03 -14.82 5.18
N VAL A 422 6.52 -15.07 3.97
CA VAL A 422 7.17 -15.88 2.94
C VAL A 422 8.22 -15.07 2.17
N PHE A 423 7.87 -13.86 1.74
CA PHE A 423 8.82 -12.96 1.10
C PHE A 423 9.80 -12.48 2.19
N ARG A 424 10.99 -13.09 2.27
CA ARG A 424 12.00 -12.69 3.25
C ARG A 424 12.55 -11.32 2.91
N ASN A 425 12.85 -10.53 3.94
CA ASN A 425 13.62 -9.30 3.82
C ASN A 425 14.83 -9.55 2.92
N ARG A 426 15.03 -8.73 1.89
CA ARG A 426 16.41 -8.51 1.47
C ARG A 426 17.10 -7.83 2.65
N PRO A 427 18.29 -8.29 3.08
CA PRO A 427 19.09 -7.48 3.99
C PRO A 427 19.18 -6.09 3.36
N ALA A 428 19.05 -5.04 4.17
CA ALA A 428 19.24 -3.69 3.68
C ALA A 428 20.51 -3.69 2.86
N GLN A 429 20.41 -3.37 1.56
CA GLN A 429 21.61 -3.14 0.79
C GLN A 429 22.29 -1.99 1.52
N THR A 430 23.41 -2.29 2.18
CA THR A 430 24.33 -1.25 2.64
C THR A 430 24.49 -0.31 1.49
N VAL A 431 24.24 0.98 1.70
CA VAL A 431 24.30 2.00 0.65
C VAL A 431 25.68 1.93 -0.02
N THR A 432 25.81 1.15 -1.09
CA THR A 432 27.07 1.01 -1.84
C THR A 432 27.32 2.22 -2.72
N PHE A 433 26.37 3.16 -2.74
CA PHE A 433 26.42 4.39 -3.50
C PHE A 433 25.99 5.56 -2.64
N VAL A 434 26.91 6.04 -1.81
CA VAL A 434 26.97 7.49 -1.54
C VAL A 434 27.16 8.14 -2.91
N PRO A 435 26.37 9.15 -3.32
CA PRO A 435 26.61 9.88 -4.56
C PRO A 435 28.08 10.28 -4.56
N LYS A 436 28.84 9.82 -5.56
CA LYS A 436 30.28 10.11 -5.70
C LYS A 436 30.47 11.62 -5.90
N GLY A 437 30.43 12.37 -4.81
CA GLY A 437 30.76 13.78 -4.73
C GLY A 437 32.25 14.03 -4.51
N ASN A 438 33.08 12.99 -4.35
CA ASN A 438 34.52 13.12 -4.34
C ASN A 438 35.14 11.93 -5.09
N LYS A 439 35.64 12.18 -6.31
CA LYS A 439 36.62 11.29 -6.91
C LYS A 439 37.80 11.15 -5.95
N PRO A 440 38.42 9.97 -5.81
CA PRO A 440 39.57 9.81 -4.93
C PRO A 440 40.68 10.78 -5.37
N HIS A 441 41.08 11.67 -4.46
CA HIS A 441 42.11 12.65 -4.74
C HIS A 441 43.48 12.00 -4.45
N THR A 442 44.33 11.91 -5.47
CA THR A 442 45.75 11.65 -5.25
C THR A 442 46.41 12.94 -4.76
N TYR A 443 46.94 12.92 -3.55
CA TYR A 443 47.79 14.00 -3.05
C TYR A 443 49.18 13.91 -3.71
N ALA A 444 49.81 15.06 -3.95
CA ALA A 444 51.12 15.10 -4.58
C ALA A 444 52.14 14.28 -3.77
N GLY A 445 52.75 13.27 -4.40
CA GLY A 445 53.71 12.36 -3.78
C GLY A 445 53.27 10.90 -3.66
N HIS A 446 52.01 10.57 -4.00
CA HIS A 446 51.51 9.19 -3.99
C HIS A 446 51.16 8.68 -5.38
N SER A 447 51.60 7.46 -5.72
CA SER A 447 51.28 6.77 -6.97
C SER A 447 49.89 6.09 -6.94
N THR A 448 49.27 5.97 -5.77
CA THR A 448 47.96 5.33 -5.59
C THR A 448 46.94 6.26 -4.92
N PRO A 449 45.67 6.26 -5.38
CA PRO A 449 44.61 7.07 -4.78
C PRO A 449 44.34 6.66 -3.32
N THR A 450 44.13 7.65 -2.45
CA THR A 450 43.72 7.41 -1.05
C THR A 450 42.27 6.91 -1.02
N LYS A 451 42.03 5.80 -0.29
CA LYS A 451 40.69 5.25 -0.10
C LYS A 451 39.86 6.16 0.82
N ALA A 452 38.57 6.26 0.56
CA ALA A 452 37.64 7.02 1.39
C ALA A 452 37.68 6.49 2.85
N GLY A 453 37.86 7.38 3.81
CA GLY A 453 37.80 7.05 5.25
C GLY A 453 39.14 6.88 5.98
N GLN A 454 40.29 7.01 5.32
CA GLN A 454 41.58 7.04 6.05
C GLN A 454 41.91 8.47 6.53
N PRO A 455 42.25 8.68 7.81
CA PRO A 455 42.81 9.94 8.26
C PRO A 455 44.16 10.13 7.55
N GLY A 456 44.30 11.23 6.81
CA GLY A 456 45.54 11.54 6.09
C GLY A 456 46.74 11.46 7.03
N ASP A 457 47.73 10.64 6.67
CA ASP A 457 48.90 10.37 7.50
C ASP A 457 49.56 11.68 7.99
N LYS A 458 49.70 11.80 9.31
CA LYS A 458 50.32 12.95 10.00
C LYS A 458 51.81 13.15 9.67
N HIS A 459 52.40 12.38 8.75
CA HIS A 459 53.82 12.38 8.42
C HIS A 459 54.21 13.10 7.11
N ALA A 460 53.27 13.67 6.37
CA ALA A 460 53.57 14.29 5.06
C ALA A 460 54.28 15.68 5.11
N LEU A 461 54.41 16.33 6.27
CA LEU A 461 54.98 17.68 6.35
C LEU A 461 56.50 17.74 6.61
N SER A 462 57.20 16.62 6.78
CA SER A 462 58.63 16.67 7.17
C SER A 462 59.65 16.37 6.07
N LYS A 463 59.26 16.10 4.82
CA LYS A 463 60.20 15.55 3.82
C LYS A 463 60.30 16.19 2.43
N ASN A 464 59.69 17.36 2.17
CA ASN A 464 59.95 18.09 0.92
C ASN A 464 60.51 19.50 1.18
N LYS A 465 61.81 19.55 1.49
CA LYS A 465 62.65 20.71 1.17
C LYS A 465 62.93 20.68 -0.34
N GLY A 466 62.44 21.66 -1.10
CA GLY A 466 63.02 22.01 -2.40
C GLY A 466 62.24 21.70 -3.70
N GLY A 467 60.92 21.47 -3.66
CA GLY A 467 60.12 21.32 -4.89
C GLY A 467 59.52 22.64 -5.37
N LYS A 468 59.78 23.02 -6.63
CA LYS A 468 59.19 24.19 -7.31
C LYS A 468 57.65 24.16 -7.20
N VAL A 469 57.07 25.22 -6.67
CA VAL A 469 55.62 25.42 -6.60
C VAL A 469 55.10 25.62 -8.02
N ALA A 470 54.19 24.77 -8.49
CA ALA A 470 53.48 24.98 -9.74
C ALA A 470 52.52 26.16 -9.56
N MET A 471 52.64 27.17 -10.44
CA MET A 471 51.67 28.28 -10.51
C MET A 471 50.32 27.75 -11.00
N ALA A 472 49.25 28.06 -10.27
CA ALA A 472 47.89 27.92 -10.77
C ALA A 472 47.67 28.96 -11.88
N GLY A 473 47.50 28.51 -13.13
CA GLY A 473 47.26 29.41 -14.27
C GLY A 473 47.78 28.98 -15.64
N SER A 474 48.19 27.72 -15.86
CA SER A 474 48.47 27.26 -17.23
C SER A 474 47.17 26.94 -17.97
N ARG A 475 46.73 27.90 -18.80
CA ARG A 475 45.71 27.72 -19.84
C ARG A 475 45.95 26.41 -20.61
N SER A 476 44.88 25.67 -20.89
CA SER A 476 44.88 24.66 -21.94
C SER A 476 45.30 25.32 -23.27
N PRO A 477 46.15 24.70 -24.10
CA PRO A 477 46.41 25.21 -25.44
C PRO A 477 45.12 25.17 -26.24
N GLN A 478 44.61 26.33 -26.62
CA GLN A 478 43.62 26.45 -27.69
C GLN A 478 44.27 25.88 -28.95
N THR A 479 43.71 24.77 -29.45
CA THR A 479 43.99 24.28 -30.80
C THR A 479 43.58 25.35 -31.81
N SER A 480 44.57 25.86 -32.54
CA SER A 480 44.42 26.74 -33.67
C SER A 480 43.48 26.15 -34.72
N ARG A 481 42.32 26.78 -34.96
CA ARG A 481 41.59 26.62 -36.21
C ARG A 481 42.12 27.64 -37.21
N LEU A 482 42.88 27.17 -38.19
CA LEU A 482 43.18 27.92 -39.42
C LEU A 482 41.87 28.12 -40.22
N PRO A 483 41.74 29.22 -40.98
CA PRO A 483 40.61 29.43 -41.86
C PRO A 483 40.71 28.50 -43.08
N LYS A 484 39.60 27.86 -43.45
CA LYS A 484 39.47 27.17 -44.74
C LYS A 484 39.25 28.20 -45.84
N ARG A 485 39.97 28.04 -46.95
CA ARG A 485 39.52 28.47 -48.28
C ARG A 485 38.36 27.59 -48.74
#